data_AF-A0A6G6BUI9-F1
#
_entry.id   AF-A0A6G6BUI9-F1
#
_cell.length_a   1.000
_cell.length_b   1.000
_cell.length_c   1.000
_cell.angle_alpha   90.00
_cell.angle_beta   90.00
_cell.angle_gamma   90.00
#
_symmetry.space_group_name_H-M   'P 1'
#
loop_
_entity.id
_entity.type
_entity.pdbx_description
1 polymer ?
#
loop_
_entity_poly.entity_id
_entity_poly.type
_entity_poly.pdbx_seq_one_letter_code
_entity_poly.pdbx_strand_id
1 'polypeptide(L)'
;MSVKIRLKRIGKKHRPVYHIVVTDSRSPRDGKFIEKLGTYNPHTDPPSTVLKIKNAISWLMKGAQPTETVKSILSKNGVFLKIHLLEGVKKGGLTNEEAHEKFHMW
;
A
#
# COMPACT_ATOMS: atom_id res chain seq x y z
N MET A 1 11.13 17.65 -0.64
CA MET A 1 10.46 17.02 0.51
C MET A 1 9.50 16.00 -0.09
N SER A 2 9.63 14.70 0.18
CA SER A 2 8.78 13.69 -0.45
C SER A 2 8.22 12.71 0.58
N VAL A 3 6.91 12.45 0.46
CA VAL A 3 6.22 11.46 1.29
C VAL A 3 6.49 10.08 0.70
N LYS A 4 6.96 9.15 1.54
CA LYS A 4 7.26 7.77 1.16
C LYS A 4 6.35 6.80 1.90
N ILE A 5 5.99 5.72 1.20
CA ILE A 5 5.37 4.55 1.82
C ILE A 5 6.47 3.51 2.02
N ARG A 6 6.78 3.20 3.28
CA ARG A 6 7.90 2.32 3.63
C ARG A 6 7.53 1.33 4.74
N LEU A 7 8.39 0.32 4.92
CA LEU A 7 8.28 -0.63 6.03
C LEU A 7 8.95 -0.07 7.29
N LYS A 8 8.19 0.02 8.37
CA LYS A 8 8.72 0.23 9.72
C LYS A 8 8.86 -1.13 10.40
N ARG A 9 10.08 -1.46 10.85
CA ARG A 9 10.35 -2.75 11.50
C ARG A 9 9.78 -2.73 12.91
N ILE A 10 9.09 -3.80 13.26
CA ILE A 10 8.63 -4.13 14.61
C ILE A 10 8.94 -5.61 14.87
N GLY A 11 8.53 -6.10 16.05
CA GLY A 11 8.72 -7.50 16.43
C GLY A 11 10.04 -7.76 17.13
N LYS A 12 10.37 -9.05 17.28
CA LYS A 12 11.50 -9.52 18.09
C LYS A 12 12.74 -9.76 17.23
N LYS A 13 13.88 -9.95 17.89
CA LYS A 13 15.09 -10.47 17.25
C LYS A 13 14.73 -11.80 16.54
N HIS A 14 15.24 -12.00 15.33
CA HIS A 14 14.95 -13.17 14.46
C HIS A 14 13.49 -13.40 14.04
N ARG A 15 12.55 -12.53 14.44
CA ARG A 15 11.15 -12.57 13.96
C ARG A 15 10.64 -11.16 13.68
N PRO A 16 11.17 -10.46 12.66
CA PRO A 16 10.68 -9.13 12.29
C PRO A 16 9.28 -9.17 11.68
N VAL A 17 8.42 -8.29 12.18
CA VAL A 17 7.14 -7.95 11.55
C VAL A 17 7.26 -6.50 11.06
N TYR A 18 6.47 -6.11 10.07
CA TYR A 18 6.59 -4.78 9.49
C TYR A 18 5.24 -4.06 9.53
N HIS A 19 5.26 -2.78 9.87
CA HIS A 19 4.15 -1.88 9.61
C HIS A 19 4.38 -1.19 8.26
N ILE A 20 3.36 -1.17 7.41
CA ILE A 20 3.34 -0.38 6.18
C ILE A 20 2.87 1.02 6.59
N VAL A 21 3.77 2.00 6.52
CA VAL A 21 3.53 3.35 7.02
C VAL A 21 3.82 4.41 5.96
N VAL A 22 3.08 5.51 6.04
CA VAL A 22 3.31 6.74 5.28
C VAL A 22 4.10 7.71 6.16
N THR A 23 5.22 8.20 5.67
CA THR A 23 6.06 9.15 6.41
C THR A 23 6.90 10.00 5.46
N ASP A 24 7.43 11.11 5.97
CA ASP A 24 8.42 11.89 5.22
C ASP A 24 9.69 11.06 4.98
N SER A 25 10.26 11.19 3.79
CA SER A 25 11.54 10.62 3.38
C SER A 25 12.69 10.79 4.39
N ARG A 26 12.75 11.93 5.09
CA ARG A 26 13.83 12.31 6.02
C ARG A 26 13.66 11.72 7.42
N SER A 27 12.45 11.29 7.76
CA SER A 27 12.17 10.73 9.09
C SER A 27 12.98 9.44 9.32
N PRO A 28 13.49 9.19 10.53
CA PRO A 28 14.18 7.93 10.85
C PRO A 28 13.24 6.74 10.72
N ARG A 29 13.76 5.55 10.38
CA ARG A 29 12.97 4.34 10.09
C ARG A 29 11.89 4.07 11.13
N ASP A 30 12.28 4.11 12.41
CA ASP A 30 11.41 3.76 13.54
C ASP A 30 10.75 4.98 14.20
N GLY A 31 10.87 6.16 13.58
CA GLY A 31 10.32 7.41 14.09
C GLY A 31 8.81 7.58 13.93
N LYS A 32 8.39 8.84 14.06
CA LYS A 32 7.00 9.28 13.84
C LYS A 32 6.60 9.07 12.38
N PHE A 33 5.38 8.60 12.18
CA PHE A 33 4.77 8.43 10.87
C PHE A 33 3.44 9.19 10.83
N ILE A 34 2.97 9.48 9.62
CA ILE A 34 1.72 10.23 9.39
C ILE A 34 0.54 9.28 9.56
N GLU A 35 0.56 8.15 8.86
CA GLU A 35 -0.51 7.15 8.88
C GLU A 35 0.04 5.72 8.76
N LYS A 36 -0.62 4.77 9.44
CA LYS A 36 -0.39 3.33 9.27
C LYS A 36 -1.41 2.77 8.27
N LEU A 37 -0.92 2.30 7.12
CA LEU A 37 -1.75 1.68 6.08
C LEU A 37 -2.02 0.21 6.35
N GLY A 38 -1.11 -0.48 7.03
CA GLY A 38 -1.23 -1.91 7.22
C GLY A 38 -0.08 -2.55 7.97
N THR A 39 -0.07 -3.88 7.95
CA THR A 39 0.98 -4.74 8.52
C THR A 39 1.35 -5.84 7.52
N TYR A 40 2.63 -6.19 7.52
CA TYR A 40 3.20 -7.25 6.71
C TYR A 40 4.01 -8.19 7.60
N ASN A 41 3.68 -9.48 7.56
CA ASN A 41 4.41 -10.52 8.26
C ASN A 41 4.99 -11.52 7.25
N PRO A 42 6.33 -11.56 7.07
CA PRO A 42 6.97 -12.51 6.16
C PRO A 42 7.16 -13.91 6.75
N HIS A 43 6.85 -14.14 8.03
CA HIS A 43 7.10 -15.43 8.71
C HIS A 43 5.92 -16.40 8.62
N THR A 44 4.81 -16.00 8.00
CA THR A 44 3.70 -16.90 7.72
C THR A 44 3.84 -17.40 6.29
N ASP A 45 3.39 -18.63 6.03
CA ASP A 45 3.29 -19.19 4.69
C ASP A 45 1.81 -19.42 4.36
N PRO A 46 1.19 -18.64 3.46
CA PRO A 46 1.75 -17.50 2.71
C PRO A 46 1.97 -16.23 3.58
N PRO A 47 2.78 -15.25 3.12
CA PRO A 47 3.03 -14.02 3.86
C PRO A 47 1.74 -13.22 4.14
N SER A 48 1.43 -13.04 5.41
CA SER A 48 0.19 -12.38 5.84
C SER A 48 0.33 -10.87 5.66
N THR A 49 -0.59 -10.29 4.90
CA THR A 49 -0.67 -8.85 4.70
C THR A 49 -2.06 -8.36 5.06
N VAL A 50 -2.12 -7.40 6.00
CA VAL A 50 -3.37 -6.70 6.33
C VAL A 50 -3.21 -5.27 5.88
N LEU A 51 -3.97 -4.86 4.86
CA LEU A 51 -3.82 -3.57 4.21
C LEU A 51 -5.16 -2.83 4.08
N LYS A 52 -5.18 -1.54 4.45
CA LYS A 52 -6.28 -0.62 4.16
C LYS A 52 -6.16 -0.09 2.74
N ILE A 53 -6.70 -0.83 1.77
CA ILE A 53 -6.58 -0.54 0.33
C ILE A 53 -7.04 0.89 -0.02
N LYS A 54 -8.18 1.35 0.51
CA LYS A 54 -8.73 2.69 0.24
C LYS A 54 -7.73 3.81 0.60
N ASN A 55 -7.06 3.68 1.74
CA ASN A 55 -6.11 4.69 2.22
C ASN A 55 -4.79 4.60 1.45
N ALA A 56 -4.34 3.39 1.10
CA ALA A 56 -3.15 3.21 0.27
C ALA A 56 -3.33 3.89 -1.09
N ILE A 57 -4.49 3.74 -1.72
CA ILE A 57 -4.83 4.39 -2.99
C ILE A 57 -4.82 5.91 -2.85
N SER A 58 -5.45 6.45 -1.81
CA SER A 58 -5.53 7.91 -1.64
C SER A 58 -4.14 8.53 -1.47
N TRP A 59 -3.21 7.86 -0.79
CA TRP A 59 -1.82 8.32 -0.66
C TRP A 59 -1.02 8.20 -1.96
N LEU A 60 -1.19 7.12 -2.71
CA LEU A 60 -0.55 6.96 -4.02
C LEU A 60 -1.03 8.02 -5.00
N MET A 61 -2.34 8.31 -5.03
CA MET A 61 -2.93 9.37 -5.87
C MET A 61 -2.43 10.77 -5.48
N LYS A 62 -2.11 11.01 -4.20
CA LYS A 62 -1.47 12.24 -3.71
C LYS A 62 0.03 12.33 -4.06
N GLY A 63 0.60 11.32 -4.71
CA GLY A 63 2.00 11.29 -5.12
C GLY A 63 2.97 10.68 -4.11
N ALA A 64 2.48 9.95 -3.10
CA ALA A 64 3.36 9.23 -2.18
C ALA A 64 4.14 8.13 -2.92
N GLN A 65 5.45 8.07 -2.70
CA GLN A 65 6.33 7.14 -3.41
C GLN A 65 6.58 5.87 -2.56
N PRO A 66 6.15 4.67 -3.02
CA PRO A 66 6.43 3.43 -2.30
C PRO A 66 7.88 2.99 -2.49
N THR A 67 8.47 2.34 -1.49
CA THR A 67 9.73 1.60 -1.66
C THR A 67 9.50 0.32 -2.46
N GLU A 68 10.55 -0.26 -3.05
CA GLU A 68 10.45 -1.42 -3.95
C GLU A 68 9.70 -2.62 -3.33
N THR A 69 10.05 -3.03 -2.11
CA THR A 69 9.35 -4.12 -1.41
C THR A 69 7.88 -3.78 -1.15
N VAL A 70 7.58 -2.53 -0.77
CA VAL A 70 6.19 -2.09 -0.56
C VAL A 70 5.43 -2.08 -1.87
N LYS A 71 6.05 -1.67 -2.98
CA LYS A 71 5.46 -1.75 -4.32
C LYS A 71 5.08 -3.19 -4.67
N SER A 72 5.94 -4.17 -4.40
CA SER A 72 5.63 -5.59 -4.60
C SER A 72 4.43 -6.03 -3.75
N ILE A 73 4.40 -5.66 -2.46
CA ILE A 73 3.29 -5.98 -1.56
C ILE A 73 1.97 -5.34 -2.03
N LEU A 74 2.00 -4.07 -2.45
CA LEU A 74 0.82 -3.36 -2.94
C LEU A 74 0.30 -3.95 -4.25
N SER A 75 1.21 -4.40 -5.14
CA SER A 75 0.85 -5.08 -6.38
C SER A 75 0.15 -6.41 -6.12
N LYS A 76 0.69 -7.22 -5.19
CA LYS A 76 0.07 -8.51 -4.81
C LYS A 76 -1.31 -8.35 -4.20
N ASN A 77 -1.61 -7.20 -3.60
CA ASN A 77 -2.92 -6.89 -3.01
C ASN A 77 -3.86 -6.12 -3.96
N GLY A 78 -3.53 -6.02 -5.26
CA GLY A 78 -4.42 -5.42 -6.26
C GLY A 78 -4.55 -3.89 -6.20
N VAL A 79 -3.70 -3.21 -5.42
CA VAL A 79 -3.81 -1.75 -5.24
C VAL A 79 -3.57 -1.00 -6.55
N PHE A 80 -2.57 -1.43 -7.33
CA PHE A 80 -2.28 -0.81 -8.63
C PHE A 80 -3.34 -1.11 -9.67
N LEU A 81 -3.95 -2.31 -9.64
CA LEU A 81 -5.08 -2.64 -10.50
C LEU A 81 -6.25 -1.70 -10.22
N LYS A 82 -6.57 -1.48 -8.95
CA LYS A 82 -7.64 -0.56 -8.56
C LYS A 82 -7.36 0.89 -8.98
N ILE A 83 -6.11 1.35 -8.88
CA ILE A 83 -5.72 2.67 -9.39
C ILE A 83 -5.95 2.77 -10.89
N HIS A 84 -5.52 1.75 -11.65
CA HIS A 84 -5.71 1.71 -13.10
C HIS A 84 -7.19 1.76 -13.50
N LEU A 85 -8.04 1.00 -12.80
CA LEU A 85 -9.49 1.03 -13.04
C LEU A 85 -10.09 2.42 -12.74
N LEU A 86 -9.69 3.06 -11.64
CA LEU A 86 -10.12 4.42 -11.31
C LEU A 86 -9.67 5.47 -12.35
N GLU A 87 -8.48 5.30 -12.91
CA GLU A 87 -8.01 6.15 -14.02
C GLU A 87 -8.85 5.95 -15.29
N GLY A 88 -9.25 4.70 -15.58
CA GLY A 88 -10.17 4.38 -16.68
C GLY A 88 -11.53 5.06 -16.53
N VAL A 89 -12.08 5.03 -15.31
CA VAL A 89 -13.32 5.75 -14.98
C VAL A 89 -13.15 7.26 -15.19
N LYS A 90 -12.05 7.84 -14.70
CA LYS A 90 -11.79 9.29 -14.86
C LYS A 90 -11.70 9.73 -16.32
N LYS A 91 -11.22 8.85 -17.20
CA LYS A 91 -11.11 9.09 -18.65
C LYS A 91 -12.44 8.85 -19.39
N GLY A 92 -13.50 8.42 -18.70
CA GLY A 92 -14.81 8.13 -19.29
C GLY A 92 -14.88 6.80 -20.05
N GLY A 93 -13.87 5.93 -19.92
CA GLY A 93 -13.84 4.64 -20.60
C GLY A 93 -14.54 3.52 -19.82
N LEU A 94 -14.96 3.77 -18.59
CA LEU A 94 -15.58 2.78 -17.71
C LEU A 94 -16.51 3.45 -16.68
N THR A 95 -17.59 2.77 -16.29
CA THR A 95 -18.44 3.23 -15.18
C THR A 95 -17.85 2.84 -13.82
N ASN A 96 -18.27 3.52 -12.74
CA ASN A 96 -17.83 3.19 -11.37
C ASN A 96 -18.22 1.76 -10.97
N GLU A 97 -19.37 1.28 -11.45
CA GLU A 97 -19.93 -0.04 -11.15
C GLU A 97 -19.11 -1.13 -11.86
N GLU A 98 -18.86 -0.97 -13.17
CA GLU A 98 -18.00 -1.86 -13.94
C GLU A 98 -16.58 -1.96 -13.36
N ALA A 99 -16.02 -0.83 -12.89
CA ALA A 99 -14.72 -0.82 -12.23
C ALA A 99 -14.73 -1.61 -10.91
N HIS A 100 -15.84 -1.55 -10.17
CA HIS A 100 -16.00 -2.27 -8.92
C HIS A 100 -16.11 -3.78 -9.17
N GLU A 101 -16.94 -4.20 -10.13
CA GLU A 101 -17.11 -5.60 -10.52
C GLU A 101 -15.81 -6.20 -11.01
N LYS A 102 -15.10 -5.51 -11.91
CA LYS A 102 -13.79 -5.97 -12.40
C LYS A 102 -12.78 -6.16 -11.27
N PHE A 103 -12.82 -5.30 -10.24
CA PHE A 103 -11.96 -5.45 -9.07
C PHE A 103 -12.40 -6.58 -8.15
N HIS A 104 -13.71 -6.85 -8.03
CA HIS A 104 -14.23 -7.94 -7.21
C HIS A 104 -13.99 -9.33 -7.86
N MET A 105 -13.98 -9.38 -9.19
CA MET A 105 -13.69 -10.60 -9.95
C MET A 105 -12.21 -10.98 -9.98
N TRP A 106 -11.33 -10.07 -9.56
CA TRP A 106 -9.89 -10.27 -9.43
C TRP A 106 -9.54 -10.83 -8.05
#